data_AF-A0AAD9SEK4-F1
#
_entry.id   AF-A0AAD9SEK4-F1
#
_cell.length_a   1.000
_cell.length_b   1.000
_cell.length_c   1.000
_cell.angle_alpha   90.00
_cell.angle_beta   90.00
_cell.angle_gamma   90.00
#
_symmetry.space_group_name_H-M   'P 1'
#
loop_
_entity.id
_entity.type
_entity.pdbx_description
1 polymer ?
#
loop_
_entity_poly.entity_id
_entity_poly.type
_entity_poly.pdbx_seq_one_letter_code
_entity_poly.pdbx_strand_id
1 'polypeptide(L)'
;MAMLRATKIQPQALSNIGVIHGIAKDQLDLDNALEGLLSDLMLVAPQASTNIKKLLAEAVADDHEMDTLALDLFQNMFEENSEARYGVAQFREGNRNVNWDNTTVEYISHLDK
;
A
#
# COMPACT_ATOMS: atom_id res chain seq x y z
N MET A 1 27.51 7.33 -9.15
CA MET A 1 28.31 6.08 -9.09
C MET A 1 28.77 5.80 -7.66
N ALA A 2 27.86 5.28 -6.83
CA ALA A 2 28.14 4.87 -5.46
C ALA A 2 28.93 3.55 -5.41
N MET A 3 28.43 2.57 -6.17
CA MET A 3 28.86 1.18 -6.15
C MET A 3 30.32 1.01 -6.60
N LEU A 4 30.74 1.74 -7.63
CA LEU A 4 32.10 1.65 -8.20
C LEU A 4 33.18 2.33 -7.35
N ARG A 5 32.79 3.22 -6.42
CA ARG A 5 33.75 3.98 -5.59
C ARG A 5 33.81 3.50 -4.15
N ALA A 6 32.98 2.53 -3.75
CA ALA A 6 32.84 2.06 -2.36
C ALA A 6 32.76 3.22 -1.35
N THR A 7 32.12 4.32 -1.74
CA THR A 7 32.08 5.54 -0.92
C THR A 7 30.90 5.48 0.03
N LYS A 8 31.11 5.90 1.28
CA LYS A 8 30.01 6.12 2.22
C LYS A 8 29.15 7.27 1.72
N ILE A 9 27.84 7.03 1.63
CA ILE A 9 26.86 8.03 1.21
C ILE A 9 26.08 8.47 2.43
N GLN A 10 25.94 9.79 2.59
CA GLN A 10 25.12 10.36 3.65
C GLN A 10 23.63 10.13 3.36
N PRO A 11 22.78 9.93 4.39
CA PRO A 11 21.34 9.74 4.21
C PRO A 11 20.68 10.81 3.34
N GLN A 12 21.10 12.07 3.48
CA GLN A 12 20.60 13.17 2.65
C GLN A 12 20.80 12.94 1.15
N ALA A 13 21.96 12.41 0.76
CA ALA A 13 22.23 12.10 -0.63
C ALA A 13 21.39 10.92 -1.14
N LEU A 14 21.02 9.96 -0.28
CA LEU A 14 20.09 8.87 -0.62
C LEU A 14 18.65 9.38 -0.80
N SER A 15 18.22 10.33 0.03
CA SER A 15 16.90 10.95 -0.11
C SER A 15 16.79 11.76 -1.40
N ASN A 16 17.83 12.53 -1.75
CA ASN A 16 17.84 13.34 -2.96
C ASN A 16 17.75 12.51 -4.25
N ILE A 17 18.20 11.25 -4.24
CA ILE A 17 18.09 10.33 -5.39
C ILE A 17 16.86 9.41 -5.30
N GLY A 18 15.97 9.62 -4.33
CA GLY A 18 14.73 8.87 -4.16
C GLY A 18 14.89 7.44 -3.63
N VAL A 19 16.06 7.08 -3.09
CA VAL A 19 16.29 5.74 -2.52
C VAL A 19 15.63 5.58 -1.15
N ILE A 20 15.57 6.66 -0.37
CA ILE A 20 14.85 6.69 0.91
C ILE A 20 13.81 7.81 0.90
N HIS A 21 12.64 7.54 1.47
CA HIS A 21 11.50 8.47 1.46
C HIS A 21 11.58 9.55 2.56
N GLY A 22 12.42 9.35 3.59
CA GLY A 22 12.49 10.24 4.74
C GLY A 22 13.77 10.05 5.55
N ILE A 23 14.09 11.05 6.37
CA ILE A 23 15.26 11.07 7.25
C ILE A 23 14.80 11.52 8.63
N ALA A 24 14.98 10.66 9.62
CA ALA A 24 14.77 10.98 11.03
C ALA A 24 16.03 11.60 11.64
N LYS A 25 15.86 12.58 12.54
CA LYS A 25 16.97 13.27 13.21
C LYS A 25 17.53 12.50 14.39
N ASP A 26 16.68 11.74 15.07
CA ASP A 26 17.00 10.92 16.24
C ASP A 26 16.08 9.69 16.30
N GLN A 27 16.25 8.87 17.34
CA GLN A 27 15.47 7.65 17.52
C GLN A 27 13.98 7.93 17.73
N LEU A 28 13.64 8.99 18.47
CA LEU A 28 12.25 9.34 18.76
C LEU A 28 11.53 9.76 17.47
N ASP A 29 12.18 10.55 16.62
CA ASP A 29 11.67 10.95 15.31
C ASP A 29 11.48 9.74 14.38
N LEU A 30 12.38 8.74 14.47
CA LEU A 30 12.25 7.49 13.71
C LEU A 30 11.05 6.66 14.18
N ASP A 31 10.87 6.53 15.49
CA ASP A 31 9.74 5.80 16.08
C ASP A 31 8.41 6.47 15.72
N ASN A 32 8.33 7.80 15.79
CA ASN A 32 7.15 8.57 15.37
C ASN A 32 6.83 8.38 13.87
N ALA A 33 7.86 8.37 13.01
CA ALA A 33 7.68 8.15 11.58
C ALA A 33 7.18 6.73 11.29
N LEU A 34 7.67 5.74 12.03
CA LEU A 34 7.20 4.36 11.94
C LEU A 34 5.74 4.22 12.41
N GLU A 35 5.39 4.81 13.56
CA GLU A 35 4.02 4.79 14.08
C GLU A 35 3.03 5.49 13.12
N GLY A 36 3.43 6.60 12.51
CA GLY A 36 2.65 7.27 11.46
C GLY A 36 2.42 6.36 10.26
N LEU A 37 3.47 5.71 9.76
CA LEU A 37 3.36 4.77 8.64
C LEU A 37 2.45 3.58 8.97
N LEU A 38 2.57 3.01 10.16
CA LEU A 38 1.72 1.90 10.60
C LEU A 38 0.26 2.33 10.71
N SER A 39 0.00 3.53 11.25
CA SER A 39 -1.34 4.10 11.34
C SER A 39 -1.97 4.32 9.97
N ASP A 40 -1.18 4.80 9.00
CA ASP A 40 -1.64 4.95 7.62
C ASP A 40 -1.94 3.59 6.98
N LEU A 41 -1.08 2.59 7.20
CA LEU A 41 -1.28 1.23 6.68
C LEU A 41 -2.54 0.56 7.20
N MET A 42 -2.95 0.84 8.44
CA MET A 42 -4.22 0.33 9.01
C MET A 42 -5.46 0.84 8.26
N LEU A 43 -5.36 1.96 7.53
CA LEU A 43 -6.46 2.54 6.76
C LEU A 43 -6.53 2.02 5.32
N VAL A 44 -5.55 1.22 4.89
CA VAL A 44 -5.49 0.71 3.52
C VAL A 44 -5.96 -0.74 3.46
N ALA A 45 -6.82 -1.03 2.49
CA ALA A 45 -7.33 -2.38 2.29
C ALA A 45 -6.19 -3.35 1.86
N PRO A 46 -6.02 -4.51 2.53
CA PRO A 46 -4.89 -5.42 2.29
C PRO A 46 -4.78 -5.96 0.86
N GLN A 47 -5.88 -6.44 0.26
CA GLN A 47 -5.87 -6.96 -1.10
C GLN A 47 -5.64 -5.83 -2.11
N ALA A 48 -6.29 -4.67 -1.92
CA ALA A 48 -6.05 -3.51 -2.78
C ALA A 48 -4.57 -3.08 -2.78
N SER A 49 -3.94 -3.01 -1.60
CA SER A 49 -2.52 -2.72 -1.45
C SER A 49 -1.63 -3.73 -2.17
N THR A 50 -1.99 -5.02 -2.07
CA THR A 50 -1.27 -6.11 -2.73
C THR A 50 -1.33 -5.98 -4.25
N ASN A 51 -2.52 -5.70 -4.78
CA ASN A 51 -2.75 -5.54 -6.21
C ASN A 51 -2.03 -4.33 -6.79
N ILE A 52 -2.02 -3.20 -6.07
CA ILE A 52 -1.26 -2.00 -6.48
C ILE A 52 0.25 -2.29 -6.51
N LYS A 53 0.79 -3.02 -5.53
CA LYS A 53 2.20 -3.40 -5.53
C LYS A 53 2.57 -4.30 -6.71
N LYS A 54 1.69 -5.23 -7.10
CA LYS A 54 1.89 -6.07 -8.30
C LYS A 54 1.92 -5.21 -9.56
N LEU A 55 0.96 -4.32 -9.75
CA LEU A 55 0.93 -3.40 -10.90
C LEU A 55 2.19 -2.55 -10.97
N LEU A 56 2.67 -2.01 -9.84
CA LEU A 56 3.88 -1.22 -9.80
C LEU A 56 5.12 -2.06 -10.16
N ALA A 57 5.19 -3.31 -9.70
CA ALA A 57 6.29 -4.21 -10.03
C ALA A 57 6.37 -4.48 -11.54
N GLU A 58 5.23 -4.75 -12.19
CA GLU A 58 5.18 -4.94 -13.65
C GLU A 58 5.51 -3.66 -14.41
N ALA A 59 4.99 -2.51 -13.96
CA ALA A 59 5.30 -1.22 -14.57
C ALA A 59 6.80 -0.88 -14.51
N VAL A 60 7.49 -1.31 -13.45
CA VAL A 60 8.95 -1.14 -13.32
C VAL A 60 9.71 -2.16 -14.18
N ALA A 61 9.14 -3.35 -14.40
CA ALA A 61 9.71 -4.38 -15.27
C ALA A 61 9.58 -4.05 -16.77
N ASP A 62 8.75 -3.07 -17.14
CA ASP A 62 8.42 -2.68 -18.53
C ASP A 62 7.82 -3.84 -19.34
N ASP A 63 6.99 -4.65 -18.69
CA ASP A 63 6.31 -5.78 -19.34
C ASP A 63 5.08 -5.31 -20.13
N HIS A 64 4.85 -5.91 -21.30
CA HIS A 64 3.75 -5.57 -22.21
C HIS A 64 2.39 -6.11 -21.75
N GLU A 65 2.33 -6.83 -20.62
CA GLU A 65 1.09 -7.41 -20.07
C GLU A 65 0.35 -6.50 -19.07
N MET A 66 0.85 -5.27 -18.84
CA MET A 66 0.29 -4.35 -17.84
C MET A 66 -1.21 -4.06 -18.04
N ASP A 67 -1.66 -3.88 -19.28
CA ASP A 67 -3.07 -3.57 -19.58
C ASP A 67 -4.00 -4.74 -19.23
N THR A 68 -3.57 -5.97 -19.50
CA THR A 68 -4.32 -7.19 -19.17
C THR A 68 -4.38 -7.38 -17.66
N LEU A 69 -3.24 -7.24 -16.98
CA LEU A 69 -3.19 -7.33 -15.52
C LEU A 69 -4.05 -6.26 -14.85
N ALA A 70 -4.03 -5.02 -15.33
CA ALA A 70 -4.84 -3.94 -14.79
C ALA A 70 -6.34 -4.23 -14.94
N LEU A 71 -6.76 -4.76 -16.10
CA LEU A 71 -8.15 -5.14 -16.33
C LEU A 71 -8.60 -6.28 -15.42
N ASP A 72 -7.80 -7.33 -15.29
CA ASP A 72 -8.10 -8.49 -14.44
C ASP A 72 -8.23 -8.08 -12.97
N LEU A 73 -7.30 -7.26 -12.48
CA LEU A 73 -7.35 -6.74 -11.11
C LEU A 73 -8.58 -5.87 -10.87
N PHE A 74 -8.95 -5.03 -11.85
CA PHE A 74 -10.15 -4.21 -11.76
C PHE A 74 -11.41 -5.08 -11.67
N GLN A 75 -11.52 -6.13 -12.49
CA GLN A 75 -12.68 -7.04 -12.45
C GLN A 75 -12.79 -7.75 -11.09
N ASN A 76 -11.68 -8.24 -10.55
CA ASN A 76 -11.63 -8.89 -9.24
C ASN A 76 -12.06 -7.95 -8.10
N MET A 77 -11.82 -6.64 -8.23
CA MET A 77 -12.29 -5.65 -7.26
C MET A 77 -13.82 -5.49 -7.22
N PHE A 78 -14.58 -5.97 -8.21
CA PHE A 78 -16.05 -5.89 -8.20
C PHE A 78 -16.75 -7.17 -7.77
N GLU A 79 -16.02 -8.21 -7.41
CA GLU A 79 -16.60 -9.45 -6.91
C GLU A 79 -17.46 -9.21 -5.66
N GLU A 80 -18.45 -10.08 -5.47
CA GLU A 80 -19.51 -9.93 -4.47
C GLU A 80 -18.98 -9.80 -3.04
N ASN A 81 -17.79 -10.37 -2.82
CA ASN A 81 -17.04 -10.49 -1.58
C ASN A 81 -15.72 -9.70 -1.60
N SER A 82 -15.67 -8.62 -2.36
CA SER A 82 -14.46 -7.78 -2.47
C SER A 82 -14.34 -6.75 -1.36
N GLU A 83 -13.11 -6.40 -1.00
CA GLU A 83 -12.79 -5.26 -0.13
C GLU A 83 -13.40 -3.95 -0.67
N ALA A 84 -13.49 -3.80 -1.99
CA ALA A 84 -14.05 -2.58 -2.60
C ALA A 84 -15.53 -2.41 -2.26
N ARG A 85 -16.34 -3.48 -2.30
CA ARG A 85 -17.74 -3.42 -1.89
C ARG A 85 -17.89 -3.03 -0.42
N TYR A 86 -17.10 -3.64 0.46
CA TYR A 86 -17.09 -3.30 1.88
C TYR A 86 -16.69 -1.83 2.11
N GLY A 87 -15.62 -1.37 1.46
CA GLY A 87 -15.17 0.01 1.55
C GLY A 87 -16.22 1.02 1.06
N VAL A 88 -16.92 0.72 -0.04
CA VAL A 88 -18.03 1.55 -0.53
C VAL A 88 -19.20 1.59 0.45
N ALA A 89 -19.54 0.46 1.08
CA ALA A 89 -20.60 0.40 2.09
C ALA A 89 -20.24 1.28 3.31
N GLN A 90 -19.04 1.11 3.87
CA GLN A 90 -18.55 1.92 4.99
C GLN A 90 -18.51 3.43 4.64
N PHE A 91 -18.07 3.77 3.44
CA PHE A 91 -18.05 5.16 2.98
C PHE A 91 -19.47 5.77 2.91
N ARG A 92 -20.45 5.00 2.45
CA ARG A 92 -21.87 5.43 2.41
C ARG A 92 -22.47 5.60 3.80
N GLU A 93 -22.04 4.79 4.77
CA GLU A 93 -22.41 4.91 6.19
C GLU A 93 -21.70 6.08 6.90
N GLY A 94 -20.81 6.80 6.21
CA GLY A 94 -20.06 7.93 6.74
C GLY A 94 -18.73 7.54 7.39
N ASN A 95 -18.41 6.24 7.45
CA ASN A 95 -17.11 5.77 7.91
C ASN A 95 -16.07 5.87 6.78
N ARG A 96 -15.20 6.87 6.87
CA ARG A 96 -14.12 7.10 5.89
C ARG A 96 -12.77 6.51 6.30
N ASN A 97 -12.65 6.09 7.56
CA ASN A 97 -11.40 5.60 8.15
C ASN A 97 -11.61 4.14 8.58
N VAL A 98 -11.89 3.28 7.60
CA VAL A 98 -12.03 1.86 7.84
C VAL A 98 -10.69 1.34 8.37
N ASN A 99 -10.72 0.79 9.59
CA ASN A 99 -9.56 0.12 10.16
C ASN A 99 -9.57 -1.33 9.68
N TRP A 100 -8.68 -1.64 8.75
CA TRP A 100 -8.61 -2.93 8.09
C TRP A 100 -7.88 -4.01 8.90
N ASP A 101 -7.13 -3.62 9.93
CA ASP A 101 -6.38 -4.52 10.79
C ASP A 101 -7.32 -5.35 11.70
N ASN A 102 -8.48 -4.77 12.04
CA ASN A 102 -9.49 -5.40 12.87
C ASN A 102 -10.59 -6.13 12.07
N THR A 103 -10.61 -5.99 10.73
CA THR A 103 -11.52 -6.75 9.87
C THR A 103 -10.90 -8.11 9.56
N THR A 104 -11.28 -9.15 10.30
CA THR A 104 -10.96 -10.52 9.89
C THR A 104 -11.65 -10.84 8.56
N VAL A 105 -10.91 -11.53 7.68
CA VAL A 105 -11.35 -11.97 6.34
C VAL A 105 -12.66 -12.80 6.37
N GLU A 106 -13.07 -13.29 7.54
CA GLU A 106 -14.33 -14.02 7.76
C GLU A 106 -15.61 -13.15 7.63
N TYR A 107 -15.54 -11.83 7.85
CA TYR A 107 -16.75 -10.97 7.82
C TYR A 107 -17.31 -10.71 6.42
N ILE A 108 -16.54 -11.04 5.38
CA ILE A 108 -17.01 -10.96 4.00
C ILE A 108 -18.07 -12.04 3.72
N SER A 109 -18.17 -13.09 4.53
CA SER A 109 -19.18 -14.16 4.39
C SER A 109 -20.52 -13.91 5.09
N HIS A 110 -20.66 -12.81 5.84
CA HIS A 110 -21.81 -12.60 6.74
C HIS A 110 -22.82 -11.53 6.29
N LEU A 111 -22.70 -10.99 5.08
CA LEU A 111 -23.71 -10.09 4.49
C LEU A 111 -24.90 -10.84 3.83
N ASP A 112 -24.97 -12.18 3.93
CA ASP A 112 -26.06 -13.02 3.43
C ASP A 112 -27.12 -13.39 4.50
N LYS A 113 -27.60 -12.42 5.29
CA LYS A 113 -28.80 -12.64 6.12
C LYS A 113 -29.79 -11.48 6.07
#